data_AF-A0A851TNM8-F1
#
_entry.id   AF-A0A851TNM8-F1
#
_cell.length_a   1.000
_cell.length_b   1.000
_cell.length_c   1.000
_cell.angle_alpha   90.00
_cell.angle_beta   90.00
_cell.angle_gamma   90.00
#
_symmetry.space_group_name_H-M   'P 1'
#
loop_
_entity.id
_entity.type
_entity.pdbx_description
1 polymer ?
#
loop_
_entity_poly.entity_id
_entity_poly.type
_entity_poly.pdbx_seq_one_letter_code
_entity_poly.pdbx_strand_id
1 'polypeptide(L)'
;ARRHAARCPVSECYWACGRCTGPEDSSCLRCKRGWVLHEHRCVDVDECGTEMAHCRANQFCVNTEGSYECRDCSTACIGCMGAGPARCKKCNKGYWRDGAKCLDVDECASAEEPVCTGAQEVCENTEGGYRCVCAPGHVRRDGQCVEDKPPGTAWPQRSGAARGCARPAVPSPTSGLLADAPEKGFFDDVTEDEVVVLQQMFFGVVICALATLAAKGDMVFTAIFIGAVAAMAGYWLSDRGDRVLDGFMKGR
;
A
#
# COMPACT_ATOMS: atom_id res chain seq x y z
N ALA A 1 -6.25 75.47 15.43
CA ALA A 1 -6.49 74.89 14.10
C ALA A 1 -5.35 73.92 13.76
N ARG A 2 -5.72 72.67 13.42
CA ARG A 2 -4.90 71.62 12.74
C ARG A 2 -3.71 71.06 13.53
N ARG A 3 -3.43 69.75 13.57
CA ARG A 3 -4.08 68.52 13.08
C ARG A 3 -3.42 67.41 13.90
N HIS A 4 -4.22 66.44 14.38
CA HIS A 4 -3.69 65.13 14.74
C HIS A 4 -3.02 64.55 13.48
N ALA A 5 -1.70 64.43 13.48
CA ALA A 5 -1.04 63.44 12.64
C ALA A 5 -1.03 62.15 13.47
N ALA A 6 -2.07 61.35 13.27
CA ALA A 6 -2.08 59.96 13.71
C ALA A 6 -0.78 59.32 13.20
N ARG A 7 0.12 58.95 14.10
CA ARG A 7 1.12 57.93 13.77
C ARG A 7 0.32 56.67 13.47
N CYS A 8 0.17 56.34 12.20
CA CYS A 8 -0.27 55.00 11.84
C CYS A 8 0.68 54.01 12.53
N PRO A 9 0.18 52.96 13.21
CA PRO A 9 1.03 51.82 13.51
C PRO A 9 1.58 51.35 12.17
N VAL A 10 2.90 51.08 12.11
CA VAL A 10 3.52 50.51 10.92
C VAL A 10 2.71 49.27 10.59
N SER A 11 1.98 49.30 9.47
CA SER A 11 1.23 48.13 9.03
C SER A 11 2.26 47.05 8.77
N GLU A 12 2.25 45.99 9.60
CA GLU A 12 3.18 44.89 9.42
C GLU A 12 3.00 44.32 8.01
N CYS A 13 4.12 44.03 7.36
CA CYS A 13 4.10 43.40 6.05
C CYS A 13 3.43 42.02 6.15
N TYR A 14 2.86 41.55 5.03
CA TYR A 14 2.49 40.15 4.89
C TYR A 14 3.63 39.23 5.37
N TRP A 15 3.29 38.12 6.03
CA TRP A 15 4.24 37.36 6.85
C TRP A 15 5.40 36.75 6.05
N ALA A 16 5.25 36.48 4.75
CA ALA A 16 6.33 36.05 3.85
C ALA A 16 7.26 37.20 3.38
N CYS A 17 6.84 38.44 3.59
CA CYS A 17 7.49 39.62 3.07
C CYS A 17 8.50 40.23 4.07
N GLY A 18 9.72 40.47 3.61
CA GLY A 18 10.79 41.11 4.39
C GLY A 18 10.84 42.63 4.22
N ARG A 19 10.21 43.19 3.18
CA ARG A 19 10.01 44.63 2.98
C ARG A 19 8.81 44.86 2.06
N CYS A 20 7.88 45.71 2.47
CA CYS A 20 6.63 45.99 1.75
C CYS A 20 6.33 47.49 1.65
N THR A 21 5.42 47.86 0.75
CA THR A 21 4.79 49.20 0.69
C THR A 21 3.47 49.27 1.46
N GLY A 22 2.91 48.12 1.85
CA GLY A 22 1.64 47.98 2.57
C GLY A 22 1.45 46.55 3.13
N PRO A 23 0.35 46.29 3.87
CA PRO A 23 0.12 45.02 4.55
C PRO A 23 -0.35 43.87 3.63
N GLU A 24 -0.76 44.19 2.40
CA GLU A 24 -1.28 43.20 1.45
C GLU A 24 -0.17 42.27 0.91
N ASP A 25 -0.51 41.03 0.57
CA ASP A 25 0.41 40.06 -0.05
C ASP A 25 1.02 40.58 -1.37
N SER A 26 0.24 41.33 -2.15
CA SER A 26 0.64 41.99 -3.41
C SER A 26 1.47 43.26 -3.25
N SER A 27 1.76 43.69 -2.03
CA SER A 27 2.53 44.91 -1.74
C SER A 27 3.98 44.62 -1.36
N CYS A 28 4.51 43.44 -1.69
CA CYS A 28 5.85 43.05 -1.31
C CYS A 28 6.92 43.57 -2.28
N LEU A 29 7.98 44.14 -1.73
CA LEU A 29 9.17 44.60 -2.46
C LEU A 29 10.33 43.60 -2.36
N ARG A 30 10.36 42.80 -1.29
CA ARG A 30 11.41 41.80 -1.05
C ARG A 30 10.92 40.72 -0.10
N CYS A 31 11.08 39.46 -0.50
CA CYS A 31 10.67 38.32 0.30
C CYS A 31 11.68 37.95 1.39
N LYS A 32 11.21 37.22 2.41
CA LYS A 32 12.08 36.55 3.39
C LYS A 32 12.80 35.35 2.72
N ARG A 33 13.75 34.72 3.42
CA ARG A 33 14.40 33.48 2.93
C ARG A 33 13.37 32.36 2.83
N GLY A 34 13.51 31.48 1.83
CA GLY A 34 12.53 30.43 1.51
C GLY A 34 11.39 30.90 0.59
N TRP A 35 11.47 32.13 0.08
CA TRP A 35 10.42 32.73 -0.76
C TRP A 35 11.02 33.42 -1.98
N VAL A 36 10.31 33.37 -3.10
CA VAL A 36 10.66 34.05 -4.35
C VAL A 36 9.64 35.14 -4.66
N LEU A 37 10.12 36.29 -5.14
CA LEU A 37 9.26 37.42 -5.50
C LEU A 37 8.70 37.20 -6.90
N HIS A 38 7.37 37.15 -7.01
CA HIS A 38 6.64 37.06 -8.27
C HIS A 38 5.51 38.09 -8.28
N GLU A 39 5.57 39.08 -9.18
CA GLU A 39 4.55 40.13 -9.31
C GLU A 39 4.20 40.85 -7.99
N HIS A 40 5.22 41.29 -7.24
CA HIS A 40 5.07 41.92 -5.91
C HIS A 40 4.43 41.02 -4.83
N ARG A 41 4.34 39.71 -5.08
CA ARG A 41 3.91 38.69 -4.12
C ARG A 41 5.07 37.76 -3.79
N CYS A 42 5.06 37.21 -2.58
CA CYS A 42 6.04 36.19 -2.19
C CYS A 42 5.43 34.81 -2.33
N VAL A 43 5.99 34.01 -3.23
CA VAL A 43 5.61 32.61 -3.41
C VAL A 43 6.65 31.75 -2.71
N ASP A 44 6.17 30.76 -1.98
CA ASP A 44 6.99 29.78 -1.29
C ASP A 44 7.89 29.03 -2.28
N VAL A 45 9.14 28.77 -1.90
CA VAL A 45 10.07 27.98 -2.72
C VAL A 45 9.91 26.52 -2.34
N ASP A 46 9.44 25.69 -3.27
CA ASP A 46 9.39 24.24 -3.03
C ASP A 46 10.80 23.63 -3.06
N GLU A 47 11.49 23.57 -1.92
CA GLU A 47 12.83 23.00 -1.88
C GLU A 47 12.82 21.49 -2.16
N CYS A 48 11.71 20.79 -1.89
CA CYS A 48 11.57 19.35 -2.13
C CYS A 48 11.39 19.00 -3.61
N GLY A 49 10.77 19.90 -4.39
CA GLY A 49 10.63 19.81 -5.84
C GLY A 49 11.87 20.26 -6.61
N THR A 50 12.88 20.78 -5.91
CA THR A 50 14.16 21.21 -6.48
C THR A 50 15.32 20.37 -5.93
N GLU A 51 16.55 20.65 -6.36
CA GLU A 51 17.76 20.00 -5.83
C GLU A 51 18.29 20.66 -4.55
N MET A 52 17.51 21.56 -3.93
CA MET A 52 17.92 22.32 -2.73
C MET A 52 17.67 21.56 -1.42
N ALA A 53 16.70 20.62 -1.40
CA ALA A 53 16.43 19.82 -0.22
C ALA A 53 17.52 18.76 0.01
N HIS A 54 18.23 18.89 1.13
CA HIS A 54 19.21 17.91 1.59
C HIS A 54 18.72 17.17 2.83
N CYS A 55 18.01 16.06 2.63
CA CYS A 55 17.59 15.14 3.69
C CYS A 55 18.57 13.98 3.87
N ARG A 56 18.60 13.38 5.06
CA ARG A 56 19.47 12.22 5.35
C ARG A 56 18.96 10.97 4.62
N ALA A 57 19.81 9.93 4.60
CA ALA A 57 19.38 8.62 4.15
C ALA A 57 18.17 8.13 4.97
N ASN A 58 17.21 7.47 4.32
CA ASN A 58 15.94 7.02 4.90
C ASN A 58 15.01 8.14 5.44
N GLN A 59 15.11 9.33 4.87
CA GLN A 59 14.17 10.43 5.09
C GLN A 59 13.51 10.84 3.78
N PHE A 60 12.34 11.47 3.88
CA PHE A 60 11.66 12.13 2.77
C PHE A 60 11.46 13.61 3.09
N CYS A 61 11.44 14.44 2.05
CA CYS A 61 11.25 15.87 2.15
C CYS A 61 9.76 16.21 2.18
N VAL A 62 9.37 17.16 3.02
CA VAL A 62 8.05 17.78 3.05
C VAL A 62 8.24 19.29 2.94
N ASN A 63 7.66 19.88 1.90
CA ASN A 63 7.72 21.33 1.70
C ASN A 63 6.85 22.01 2.77
N THR A 64 7.39 23.02 3.43
CA THR A 64 6.69 23.81 4.44
C THR A 64 6.74 25.29 4.08
N GLU A 65 5.86 26.06 4.68
CA GLU A 65 5.77 27.47 4.37
C GLU A 65 7.04 28.25 4.80
N GLY A 66 7.85 28.64 3.83
CA GLY A 66 9.13 29.33 3.97
C GLY A 66 10.33 28.42 4.24
N SER A 67 10.17 27.10 4.16
CA SER A 67 11.25 26.13 4.36
C SER A 67 10.85 24.71 3.94
N TYR A 68 11.63 23.72 4.35
CA TYR A 68 11.29 22.32 4.21
C TYR A 68 11.65 21.55 5.48
N GLU A 69 10.95 20.44 5.69
CA GLU A 69 11.23 19.51 6.77
C GLU A 69 11.59 18.13 6.21
N CYS A 70 12.61 17.52 6.79
CA CYS A 70 12.95 16.13 6.51
C CYS A 70 12.30 15.24 7.56
N ARG A 71 11.49 14.28 7.11
CA ARG A 71 10.79 13.33 7.98
C ARG A 71 11.28 11.91 7.74
N ASP A 72 11.33 11.11 8.79
CA ASP A 72 11.78 9.72 8.69
C ASP A 72 10.76 8.85 7.95
N CYS A 73 11.28 7.89 7.19
CA CYS A 73 10.46 6.88 6.55
C CYS A 73 9.78 5.96 7.59
N SER A 74 8.71 5.28 7.17
CA SER A 74 8.11 4.20 7.98
C SER A 74 9.16 3.11 8.27
N THR A 75 9.08 2.49 9.44
CA THR A 75 9.88 1.32 9.85
C THR A 75 9.75 0.15 8.87
N ALA A 76 8.59 0.06 8.20
CA ALA A 76 8.31 -0.87 7.11
C ALA A 76 9.11 -0.63 5.83
N CYS A 77 9.80 0.50 5.70
CA CYS A 77 10.52 0.89 4.49
C CYS A 77 12.05 0.84 4.65
N ILE A 78 12.74 0.42 3.60
CA ILE A 78 14.13 0.76 3.32
C ILE A 78 14.11 1.86 2.26
N GLY A 79 14.06 3.12 2.72
CA GLY A 79 13.88 4.31 1.90
C GLY A 79 12.44 4.54 1.46
N CYS A 80 12.04 5.80 1.35
CA CYS A 80 10.68 6.21 0.98
C CYS A 80 10.67 7.49 0.14
N MET A 81 9.51 7.80 -0.43
CA MET A 81 9.23 9.04 -1.17
C MET A 81 8.12 9.87 -0.49
N GLY A 82 7.72 9.48 0.71
CA GLY A 82 6.63 10.11 1.44
C GLY A 82 6.29 9.36 2.72
N ALA A 83 5.28 9.86 3.41
CA ALA A 83 4.84 9.31 4.69
C ALA A 83 4.21 7.91 4.56
N GLY A 84 4.34 7.13 5.63
CA GLY A 84 3.68 5.84 5.80
C GLY A 84 4.28 4.71 4.93
N PRO A 85 3.68 3.51 4.99
CA PRO A 85 4.19 2.32 4.32
C PRO A 85 3.83 2.25 2.82
N ALA A 86 3.00 3.17 2.32
CA ALA A 86 2.50 3.17 0.94
C ALA A 86 3.46 3.81 -0.09
N ARG A 87 4.55 4.44 0.39
CA ARG A 87 5.51 5.16 -0.45
C ARG A 87 6.93 4.65 -0.23
N CYS A 88 7.07 3.36 0.08
CA CYS A 88 8.38 2.72 0.26
C CYS A 88 9.05 2.42 -1.09
N LYS A 89 10.34 2.76 -1.20
CA LYS A 89 11.20 2.31 -2.32
C LYS A 89 11.39 0.80 -2.27
N LYS A 90 11.66 0.26 -1.07
CA LYS A 90 11.75 -1.17 -0.79
C LYS A 90 11.13 -1.47 0.57
N CYS A 91 10.50 -2.63 0.73
CA CYS A 91 10.03 -3.09 2.03
C CYS A 91 11.20 -3.57 2.91
N ASN A 92 11.12 -3.26 4.20
CA ASN A 92 12.06 -3.75 5.18
C ASN A 92 11.84 -5.25 5.46
N LYS A 93 12.79 -5.89 6.15
CA LYS A 93 12.64 -7.29 6.56
C LYS A 93 11.44 -7.43 7.50
N GLY A 94 10.67 -8.52 7.37
CA GLY A 94 9.42 -8.73 8.10
C GLY A 94 8.20 -8.07 7.43
N TYR A 95 8.38 -7.47 6.25
CA TYR A 95 7.30 -6.87 5.47
C TYR A 95 7.30 -7.40 4.04
N TRP A 96 6.12 -7.57 3.48
CA TRP A 96 5.91 -7.94 2.09
C TRP A 96 5.24 -6.79 1.32
N ARG A 97 5.40 -6.78 0.00
CA ARG A 97 4.86 -5.72 -0.85
C ARG A 97 3.49 -6.13 -1.37
N ASP A 98 2.47 -5.36 -0.98
CA ASP A 98 1.13 -5.41 -1.55
C ASP A 98 0.88 -4.13 -2.37
N GLY A 99 1.05 -4.25 -3.69
CA GLY A 99 1.08 -3.10 -4.59
C GLY A 99 2.16 -2.08 -4.20
N ALA A 100 1.74 -0.85 -3.84
CA ALA A 100 2.64 0.21 -3.38
C ALA A 100 2.95 0.14 -1.88
N LYS A 101 2.19 -0.64 -1.11
CA LYS A 101 2.23 -0.66 0.35
C LYS A 101 3.08 -1.82 0.87
N CYS A 102 3.94 -1.54 1.84
CA CYS A 102 4.59 -2.58 2.62
C CYS A 102 3.67 -2.98 3.78
N LEU A 103 3.28 -4.24 3.79
CA LEU A 103 2.45 -4.84 4.83
C LEU A 103 3.30 -5.76 5.67
N ASP A 104 2.99 -5.79 6.95
CA ASP A 104 3.60 -6.71 7.90
C ASP A 104 3.36 -8.17 7.45
N VAL A 105 4.39 -9.00 7.58
CA VAL A 105 4.27 -10.45 7.37
C VAL A 105 3.78 -11.04 8.68
N ASP A 106 2.58 -11.61 8.68
CA ASP A 106 2.11 -12.35 9.85
C ASP A 106 2.74 -13.75 9.86
N GLU A 107 3.87 -13.90 10.53
CA GLU A 107 4.53 -15.20 10.62
C GLU A 107 3.69 -16.20 11.44
N CYS A 108 2.83 -15.72 12.35
CA CYS A 108 1.97 -16.58 13.16
C CYS A 108 0.78 -17.18 12.38
N ALA A 109 0.41 -16.59 11.25
CA ALA A 109 -0.65 -17.09 10.38
C ALA A 109 -0.20 -18.27 9.48
N SER A 110 1.09 -18.60 9.46
CA SER A 110 1.62 -19.74 8.69
C SER A 110 1.12 -21.07 9.27
N ALA A 111 0.43 -21.86 8.45
CA ALA A 111 -0.08 -23.18 8.84
C ALA A 111 0.93 -24.32 8.62
N GLU A 112 1.97 -24.10 7.81
CA GLU A 112 2.86 -25.17 7.35
C GLU A 112 3.99 -25.45 8.35
N GLU A 113 4.54 -24.42 9.00
CA GLU A 113 5.60 -24.59 10.01
C GLU A 113 5.34 -23.71 11.23
N PRO A 114 5.20 -24.30 12.44
CA PRO A 114 5.03 -23.53 13.66
C PRO A 114 6.32 -22.74 13.94
N VAL A 115 6.17 -21.43 13.92
CA VAL A 115 7.27 -20.48 14.10
C VAL A 115 7.87 -20.54 15.52
N CYS A 116 7.01 -20.79 16.51
CA CYS A 116 7.42 -21.02 17.90
C CYS A 116 7.56 -22.52 18.16
N THR A 117 8.77 -22.98 18.50
CA THR A 117 9.08 -24.40 18.72
C THR A 117 9.13 -24.79 20.20
N GLY A 118 9.07 -23.81 21.12
CA GLY A 118 9.09 -24.08 22.55
C GLY A 118 7.78 -24.70 23.05
N ALA A 119 7.88 -25.60 24.02
CA ALA A 119 6.71 -26.15 24.69
C ALA A 119 5.97 -25.04 25.46
N GLN A 120 4.63 -25.05 25.39
CA GLN A 120 3.77 -24.05 26.04
C GLN A 120 4.07 -22.61 25.57
N GLU A 121 4.47 -22.43 24.31
CA GLU A 121 4.61 -21.12 23.67
C GLU A 121 3.42 -20.82 22.74
N VAL A 122 3.07 -19.55 22.64
CA VAL A 122 2.10 -18.99 21.71
C VAL A 122 2.79 -17.91 20.89
N CYS A 123 2.57 -17.93 19.58
CA CYS A 123 3.08 -16.91 18.67
C CYS A 123 2.23 -15.63 18.80
N GLU A 124 2.88 -14.49 18.99
CA GLU A 124 2.28 -13.17 18.89
C GLU A 124 2.92 -12.40 17.73
N ASN A 125 2.11 -12.05 16.72
CA ASN A 125 2.56 -11.23 15.61
C ASN A 125 2.84 -9.80 16.08
N THR A 126 3.89 -9.17 15.56
CA THR A 126 4.33 -7.82 15.89
C THR A 126 4.74 -7.05 14.64
N GLU A 127 4.73 -5.73 14.69
CA GLU A 127 5.12 -4.96 13.51
C GLU A 127 6.61 -5.19 13.15
N GLY A 128 6.86 -5.83 12.02
CA GLY A 128 8.17 -6.22 11.50
C GLY A 128 8.69 -7.59 11.93
N GLY A 129 7.85 -8.42 12.57
CA GLY A 129 8.20 -9.79 12.92
C GLY A 129 7.29 -10.38 14.00
N TYR A 130 7.79 -11.32 14.80
CA TYR A 130 6.97 -11.98 15.83
C TYR A 130 7.72 -12.17 17.14
N ARG A 131 6.98 -12.52 18.20
CA ARG A 131 7.56 -13.01 19.45
C ARG A 131 6.81 -14.24 19.95
N CYS A 132 7.56 -15.16 20.56
CA CYS A 132 7.00 -16.33 21.22
C CYS A 132 6.85 -16.03 22.71
N VAL A 133 5.60 -15.98 23.18
CA VAL A 133 5.26 -15.76 24.59
C VAL A 133 4.79 -17.06 25.23
N CYS A 134 4.88 -17.16 26.55
CA CYS A 134 4.35 -18.33 27.23
C CYS A 134 2.82 -18.35 27.17
N ALA A 135 2.25 -19.54 26.97
CA ALA A 135 0.82 -19.77 26.98
C ALA A 135 0.20 -19.27 28.30
N PRO A 136 -1.09 -18.91 28.31
CA PRO A 136 -1.78 -18.48 29.52
C PRO A 136 -1.54 -19.45 30.70
N GLY A 137 -1.19 -18.89 31.87
CA GLY A 137 -0.85 -19.69 33.06
C GLY A 137 0.59 -20.21 33.09
N HIS A 138 1.47 -19.81 32.16
CA HIS A 138 2.88 -20.14 32.16
C HIS A 138 3.76 -18.88 32.21
N VAL A 139 4.93 -18.98 32.81
CA VAL A 139 5.96 -17.92 32.89
C VAL A 139 7.30 -18.42 32.37
N ARG A 140 8.07 -17.51 31.77
CA ARG A 140 9.41 -17.82 31.26
C ARG A 140 10.39 -17.97 32.43
N ARG A 141 10.95 -19.16 32.63
CA ARG A 141 12.06 -19.45 33.57
C ARG A 141 13.12 -20.29 32.86
N ASP A 142 14.38 -19.88 32.95
CA ASP A 142 15.52 -20.58 32.33
C ASP A 142 15.35 -20.85 30.81
N GLY A 143 14.68 -19.93 30.10
CA GLY A 143 14.41 -20.05 28.67
C GLY A 143 13.18 -20.92 28.31
N GLN A 144 12.59 -21.63 29.28
CA GLN A 144 11.39 -22.46 29.09
C GLN A 144 10.14 -21.84 29.72
N CYS A 145 8.97 -22.18 29.18
CA CYS A 145 7.69 -21.83 29.77
C CYS A 145 7.29 -22.89 30.79
N VAL A 146 7.17 -22.50 32.05
CA VAL A 146 6.76 -23.36 33.16
C VAL A 146 5.46 -22.83 33.74
N GLU A 147 4.62 -23.71 34.28
CA GLU A 147 3.38 -23.30 34.94
C GLU A 147 3.66 -22.24 36.01
N ASP A 148 2.89 -21.16 35.96
CA ASP A 148 2.88 -20.14 36.99
C ASP A 148 2.12 -20.69 38.19
N LYS A 149 2.78 -21.55 38.96
CA LYS A 149 2.25 -22.02 40.23
C LYS A 149 2.32 -20.84 41.20
N PRO A 150 1.19 -20.23 41.60
CA PRO A 150 1.23 -19.23 42.65
C PRO A 150 1.84 -19.88 43.89
N PRO A 151 2.76 -19.18 44.60
CA PRO A 151 3.28 -19.71 45.84
C PRO A 151 2.13 -19.86 46.84
N GLY A 152 1.66 -21.10 47.05
CA GLY A 152 0.92 -21.47 48.25
C GLY A 152 -0.61 -21.59 48.17
N THR A 153 -1.26 -21.80 47.03
CA THR A 153 -2.64 -22.36 47.06
C THR A 153 -2.59 -23.88 47.21
N ALA A 154 -2.26 -24.31 48.43
CA ALA A 154 -2.91 -25.50 48.95
C ALA A 154 -4.41 -25.19 48.92
N TRP A 155 -5.18 -25.83 48.04
CA TRP A 155 -6.61 -25.96 48.28
C TRP A 155 -6.72 -26.70 49.62
N PRO A 156 -7.31 -26.12 50.68
CA PRO A 156 -7.74 -26.96 51.77
C PRO A 156 -8.79 -27.89 51.15
N GLN A 157 -8.61 -29.20 51.33
CA GLN A 157 -9.70 -30.16 51.16
C GLN A 157 -10.82 -29.71 52.09
N ARG A 158 -11.73 -28.86 51.60
CA ARG A 158 -12.94 -28.47 52.29
C ARG A 158 -13.98 -29.53 51.99
N SER A 159 -13.90 -30.63 52.75
CA SER A 159 -15.09 -31.32 53.22
C SER A 159 -15.90 -30.33 54.06
N GLY A 160 -16.75 -29.55 53.41
CA GLY A 160 -17.53 -28.52 54.09
C GLY A 160 -18.41 -27.74 53.14
N ALA A 161 -19.68 -28.14 53.10
CA ALA A 161 -20.78 -27.52 52.36
C ALA A 161 -20.75 -25.98 52.47
N ALA A 162 -20.47 -25.31 51.35
CA ALA A 162 -20.72 -23.88 51.19
C ALA A 162 -21.72 -23.71 50.05
N ARG A 163 -22.87 -23.13 50.39
CA ARG A 163 -24.00 -22.87 49.51
C ARG A 163 -23.54 -21.98 48.36
N GLY A 164 -23.84 -22.42 47.14
CA GLY A 164 -23.46 -21.74 45.91
C GLY A 164 -24.13 -20.38 45.75
N CYS A 165 -23.39 -19.44 45.18
CA CYS A 165 -23.96 -18.35 44.40
C CYS A 165 -24.09 -18.83 42.96
N ALA A 166 -25.31 -18.89 42.45
CA ALA A 166 -25.61 -19.22 41.07
C ALA A 166 -25.07 -18.13 40.12
N ARG A 167 -24.30 -18.51 39.10
CA ARG A 167 -24.09 -17.67 37.90
C ARG A 167 -25.30 -17.85 36.97
N PRO A 168 -25.76 -16.80 36.27
CA PRO A 168 -26.87 -16.94 35.35
C PRO A 168 -26.48 -17.82 34.15
N ALA A 169 -27.41 -18.69 33.75
CA ALA A 169 -27.28 -19.55 32.60
C ALA A 169 -27.26 -18.73 31.31
N VAL A 170 -26.26 -18.96 30.47
CA VAL A 170 -26.23 -18.53 29.06
C VAL A 170 -26.78 -19.69 28.22
N PRO A 171 -27.75 -19.47 27.31
CA PRO A 171 -28.31 -20.55 26.52
C PRO A 171 -27.30 -21.02 25.45
N SER A 172 -27.19 -22.34 25.33
CA SER A 172 -26.47 -23.03 24.26
C SER A 172 -27.21 -22.86 22.92
N PRO A 173 -26.53 -22.71 21.78
CA PRO A 173 -27.12 -23.07 20.50
C PRO A 173 -26.91 -24.56 20.24
N THR A 174 -28.03 -25.21 19.94
CA THR A 174 -28.22 -26.59 19.53
C THR A 174 -27.41 -26.96 18.29
N SER A 175 -26.79 -28.14 18.33
CA SER A 175 -26.35 -28.88 17.14
C SER A 175 -27.52 -29.10 16.17
N GLY A 176 -27.36 -28.64 14.93
CA GLY A 176 -28.11 -29.12 13.78
C GLY A 176 -27.13 -29.77 12.81
N LEU A 177 -27.15 -31.10 12.71
CA LEU A 177 -26.59 -31.85 11.59
C LEU A 177 -27.45 -31.59 10.35
N LEU A 178 -26.84 -31.31 9.20
CA LEU A 178 -27.31 -31.77 7.88
C LEU A 178 -26.22 -31.60 6.80
N ALA A 179 -25.90 -32.75 6.20
CA ALA A 179 -25.50 -33.00 4.82
C ALA A 179 -24.19 -32.41 4.23
N ASP A 180 -23.30 -33.37 3.97
CA ASP A 180 -22.21 -33.44 3.00
C ASP A 180 -22.63 -33.05 1.56
N ALA A 181 -21.84 -32.21 0.87
CA ALA A 181 -21.74 -32.08 -0.59
C ALA A 181 -20.56 -31.15 -1.00
N PRO A 182 -19.96 -31.30 -2.20
CA PRO A 182 -18.50 -31.27 -2.39
C PRO A 182 -17.90 -29.93 -2.81
N GLU A 183 -16.56 -29.86 -2.68
CA GLU A 183 -15.68 -28.83 -3.23
C GLU A 183 -15.94 -28.55 -4.71
N LYS A 184 -15.95 -27.27 -5.08
CA LYS A 184 -15.73 -26.81 -6.47
C LYS A 184 -14.55 -25.85 -6.49
N GLY A 185 -13.62 -26.19 -7.37
CA GLY A 185 -12.36 -25.50 -7.58
C GLY A 185 -12.51 -24.07 -8.09
N PHE A 186 -11.41 -23.36 -7.90
CA PHE A 186 -11.12 -21.95 -8.10
C PHE A 186 -11.04 -21.49 -9.58
N PHE A 187 -11.57 -22.24 -10.55
CA PHE A 187 -11.56 -21.85 -11.98
C PHE A 187 -12.81 -22.36 -12.70
N ASP A 188 -13.96 -21.75 -12.45
CA ASP A 188 -15.11 -21.87 -13.33
C ASP A 188 -16.06 -20.69 -13.04
N ASP A 189 -15.63 -19.48 -13.43
CA ASP A 189 -16.52 -18.40 -13.89
C ASP A 189 -15.66 -17.29 -14.55
N VAL A 190 -14.98 -17.62 -15.66
CA VAL A 190 -14.68 -16.61 -16.69
C VAL A 190 -15.80 -16.74 -17.70
N THR A 191 -16.76 -15.85 -17.61
CA THR A 191 -17.77 -15.68 -18.64
C THR A 191 -17.08 -15.16 -19.89
N GLU A 192 -17.47 -15.69 -21.06
CA GLU A 192 -16.90 -15.34 -22.38
C GLU A 192 -17.08 -13.84 -22.73
N ASP A 193 -17.77 -13.08 -21.88
CA ASP A 193 -18.06 -11.65 -22.03
C ASP A 193 -16.90 -10.74 -21.57
N GLU A 194 -16.09 -11.13 -20.57
CA GLU A 194 -14.97 -10.30 -20.10
C GLU A 194 -13.74 -10.37 -21.02
N VAL A 195 -13.58 -11.49 -21.73
CA VAL A 195 -12.48 -11.68 -22.70
C VAL A 195 -12.66 -10.74 -23.90
N VAL A 196 -13.91 -10.46 -24.30
CA VAL A 196 -14.22 -9.53 -25.38
C VAL A 196 -13.88 -8.09 -25.00
N VAL A 197 -14.15 -7.69 -23.74
CA VAL A 197 -13.80 -6.35 -23.24
C VAL A 197 -12.27 -6.17 -23.17
N LEU A 198 -11.54 -7.16 -22.66
CA LEU A 198 -10.08 -7.14 -22.60
C LEU A 198 -9.45 -7.09 -24.01
N GLN A 199 -10.03 -7.84 -24.95
CA GLN A 199 -9.62 -7.86 -26.35
C GLN A 199 -9.89 -6.53 -27.05
N GLN A 200 -11.04 -5.87 -26.77
CA GLN A 200 -11.35 -4.53 -27.28
C GLN A 200 -10.41 -3.46 -26.72
N MET A 201 -10.03 -3.55 -25.44
CA MET A 201 -9.03 -2.66 -24.84
C MET A 201 -7.65 -2.85 -25.47
N PHE A 202 -7.26 -4.09 -25.76
CA PHE A 202 -5.99 -4.38 -26.44
C PHE A 202 -5.96 -3.81 -27.87
N PHE A 203 -7.02 -3.99 -28.64
CA PHE A 203 -7.11 -3.40 -29.99
C PHE A 203 -7.11 -1.87 -29.96
N GLY A 204 -7.75 -1.24 -28.98
CA GLY A 204 -7.72 0.21 -28.80
C GLY A 204 -6.31 0.76 -28.55
N VAL A 205 -5.54 0.10 -27.68
CA VAL A 205 -4.13 0.47 -27.39
C VAL A 205 -3.25 0.28 -28.62
N VAL A 206 -3.44 -0.83 -29.35
CA VAL A 206 -2.69 -1.12 -30.58
C VAL A 206 -3.01 -0.09 -31.68
N ILE A 207 -4.28 0.24 -31.91
CA ILE A 207 -4.68 1.25 -32.91
C ILE A 207 -4.11 2.64 -32.55
N CYS A 208 -4.11 3.02 -31.28
CA CYS A 208 -3.53 4.27 -30.81
C CYS A 208 -2.00 4.31 -31.03
N ALA A 209 -1.31 3.21 -30.74
CA ALA A 209 0.12 3.08 -31.03
C ALA A 209 0.41 3.13 -32.55
N LEU A 210 -0.44 2.51 -33.38
CA LEU A 210 -0.32 2.56 -34.84
C LEU A 210 -0.54 3.98 -35.40
N ALA A 211 -1.49 4.74 -34.86
CA ALA A 211 -1.72 6.13 -35.26
C ALA A 211 -0.53 7.04 -34.90
N THR A 212 0.08 6.82 -33.73
CA THR A 212 1.26 7.60 -33.30
C THR A 212 2.53 7.23 -34.08
N LEU A 213 2.68 5.96 -34.49
CA LEU A 213 3.77 5.52 -35.36
C LEU A 213 3.60 6.00 -36.81
N ALA A 214 2.38 5.96 -37.35
CA ALA A 214 2.09 6.48 -38.70
C ALA A 214 2.34 8.00 -38.78
N ALA A 215 2.02 8.74 -37.71
CA ALA A 215 2.32 10.18 -37.62
C ALA A 215 3.82 10.50 -37.60
N LYS A 216 4.68 9.55 -37.22
CA LYS A 216 6.15 9.69 -37.19
C LYS A 216 6.85 9.30 -38.49
N GLY A 217 6.14 8.69 -39.46
CA GLY A 217 6.67 8.41 -40.79
C GLY A 217 7.67 7.24 -40.90
N ASP A 218 7.74 6.37 -39.89
CA ASP A 218 8.69 5.24 -39.89
C ASP A 218 8.14 4.04 -40.69
N MET A 219 8.40 4.05 -42.00
CA MET A 219 7.90 3.04 -42.96
C MET A 219 8.43 1.61 -42.74
N VAL A 220 9.45 1.42 -41.91
CA VAL A 220 10.03 0.09 -41.62
C VAL A 220 9.14 -0.68 -40.65
N PHE A 221 8.57 -0.02 -39.65
CA PHE A 221 7.74 -0.68 -38.63
C PHE A 221 6.35 -1.04 -39.15
N THR A 222 5.80 -0.25 -40.08
CA THR A 222 4.52 -0.55 -40.74
C THR A 222 4.61 -1.79 -41.63
N ALA A 223 5.73 -1.99 -42.35
CA ALA A 223 5.95 -3.17 -43.17
C ALA A 223 6.07 -4.47 -42.34
N ILE A 224 6.79 -4.43 -41.22
CA ILE A 224 6.93 -5.58 -40.30
C ILE A 224 5.56 -5.97 -39.72
N PHE A 225 4.74 -4.97 -39.37
CA PHE A 225 3.41 -5.23 -38.79
C PHE A 225 2.40 -5.76 -39.81
N ILE A 226 2.39 -5.23 -41.04
CA ILE A 226 1.57 -5.76 -42.13
C ILE A 226 1.98 -7.22 -42.43
N GLY A 227 3.28 -7.51 -42.40
CA GLY A 227 3.79 -8.87 -42.51
C GLY A 227 3.29 -9.80 -41.39
N ALA A 228 3.30 -9.34 -40.13
CA ALA A 228 2.81 -10.11 -39.00
C ALA A 228 1.29 -10.35 -39.05
N VAL A 229 0.50 -9.34 -39.42
CA VAL A 229 -0.96 -9.47 -39.58
C VAL A 229 -1.30 -10.39 -40.75
N ALA A 230 -0.57 -10.29 -41.88
CA ALA A 230 -0.74 -11.19 -43.01
C ALA A 230 -0.35 -12.63 -42.66
N ALA A 231 0.70 -12.84 -41.87
CA ALA A 231 1.10 -14.15 -41.37
C ALA A 231 0.06 -14.76 -40.42
N MET A 232 -0.50 -13.95 -39.51
CA MET A 232 -1.56 -14.38 -38.60
C MET A 232 -2.86 -14.70 -39.35
N ALA A 233 -3.26 -13.88 -40.31
CA ALA A 233 -4.41 -14.15 -41.17
C ALA A 233 -4.19 -15.38 -42.05
N GLY A 234 -2.98 -15.56 -42.59
CA GLY A 234 -2.60 -16.75 -43.35
C GLY A 234 -2.62 -18.02 -42.51
N TYR A 235 -2.10 -17.97 -41.28
CA TYR A 235 -2.17 -19.07 -40.32
C TYR A 235 -3.62 -19.44 -39.99
N TRP A 236 -4.48 -18.45 -39.74
CA TRP A 236 -5.89 -18.66 -39.42
C TRP A 236 -6.71 -19.20 -40.61
N LEU A 237 -6.40 -18.76 -41.84
CA LEU A 237 -7.02 -19.27 -43.06
C LEU A 237 -6.50 -20.67 -43.43
N SER A 238 -5.24 -20.98 -43.15
CA SER A 238 -4.66 -22.33 -43.35
C SER A 238 -5.27 -23.36 -42.40
N ASP A 239 -5.47 -22.99 -41.13
CA ASP A 239 -6.14 -23.86 -40.12
C ASP A 239 -7.62 -24.13 -40.45
N ARG A 240 -8.26 -23.24 -41.22
CA ARG A 240 -9.58 -23.49 -41.82
C ARG A 240 -9.52 -24.32 -43.09
N GLY A 241 -8.49 -24.17 -43.91
CA GLY A 241 -8.29 -24.92 -45.16
C GLY A 241 -8.07 -26.42 -44.94
N ASP A 242 -7.23 -26.78 -43.96
CA ASP A 242 -6.95 -28.18 -43.65
C ASP A 242 -8.18 -28.92 -43.09
N ARG A 243 -9.06 -28.23 -42.33
CA ARG A 243 -10.34 -28.79 -41.87
C ARG A 243 -11.35 -29.03 -43.00
N VAL A 244 -11.30 -28.24 -44.07
CA VAL A 244 -12.21 -28.38 -45.22
C VAL A 244 -11.72 -29.46 -46.19
N LEU A 245 -10.40 -29.58 -46.39
CA LEU A 245 -9.80 -30.63 -47.22
C LEU A 245 -9.91 -32.03 -46.60
N ASP A 246 -9.76 -32.16 -45.28
CA ASP A 246 -9.95 -33.45 -44.58
C ASP A 246 -11.43 -33.89 -44.59
N GLY A 247 -12.36 -32.93 -44.57
CA GLY A 247 -13.80 -33.20 -44.77
C GLY A 247 -14.15 -33.65 -46.19
N PHE A 248 -13.41 -33.19 -47.20
CA PHE A 248 -13.67 -33.54 -48.61
C PHE A 248 -13.01 -34.87 -49.03
N MET A 249 -11.82 -35.20 -48.50
CA MET A 249 -11.16 -36.49 -48.78
C MET A 249 -11.77 -37.68 -48.04
N LYS A 250 -12.50 -37.44 -46.94
CA LYS A 250 -13.22 -38.48 -46.20
C LYS A 250 -14.66 -38.71 -46.67
N GLY A 251 -15.11 -37.92 -47.66
CA GLY A 251 -16.46 -37.92 -48.22
C GLY A 251 -16.58 -38.52 -49.63
N ARG A 252 -15.61 -39.33 -50.09
CA ARG A 252 -15.72 -40.12 -51.32
C ARG A 252 -15.23 -41.55 -51.12
#